data_AF-A0A519TLH5-F1
#
_entry.id   AF-A0A519TLH5-F1
#
_cell.length_a   1.000
_cell.length_b   1.000
_cell.length_c   1.000
_cell.angle_alpha   90.00
_cell.angle_beta   90.00
_cell.angle_gamma   90.00
#
_symmetry.space_group_name_H-M   'P 1'
#
loop_
_entity.id
_entity.type
_entity.pdbx_description
1 polymer ?
#
loop_
_entity_poly.entity_id
_entity_poly.type
_entity_poly.pdbx_seq_one_letter_code
_entity_poly.pdbx_strand_id
1 'polypeptide(L)'
;SEDISSANLSYSATKNQAESKFVLGDIDKALAQLPEEYYVPFIRYFEGYKYHEIADMLQIPIGTVKTRIHVARGILKKYLKTYSKDIAIAEMA
;
A
#
# COMPACT_ATOMS: atom_id res chain seq x y z
N SER A 1 10.79 10.05 -35.93
CA SER A 1 10.50 10.85 -34.73
C SER A 1 9.01 10.98 -34.63
N GLU A 2 8.39 10.34 -33.63
CA GLU A 2 6.95 10.50 -33.38
C GLU A 2 6.73 11.87 -32.75
N ASP A 3 6.07 12.78 -33.48
CA ASP A 3 5.65 14.07 -32.93
C ASP A 3 4.59 13.81 -31.84
N ILE A 4 5.01 13.91 -30.59
CA ILE A 4 4.10 13.80 -29.45
C ILE A 4 3.25 15.08 -29.41
N SER A 5 2.07 15.02 -30.01
CA SER A 5 1.08 16.09 -29.99
C SER A 5 0.71 16.48 -28.54
N SER A 6 0.55 17.78 -28.30
CA SER A 6 0.10 18.34 -27.01
C SER A 6 -1.22 17.71 -26.51
N ALA A 7 -2.09 17.28 -27.43
CA ALA A 7 -3.31 16.56 -27.10
C ALA A 7 -3.05 15.18 -26.49
N ASN A 8 -2.03 14.46 -26.99
CA ASN A 8 -1.62 13.15 -26.45
C ASN A 8 -0.93 13.29 -25.08
N LEU A 9 -0.16 14.35 -24.89
CA LEU A 9 0.44 14.69 -23.59
C LEU A 9 -0.63 15.02 -22.54
N SER A 10 -1.61 15.86 -22.89
CA SER A 10 -2.71 16.23 -22.00
C SER A 10 -3.61 15.05 -21.65
N TYR A 11 -3.93 14.20 -22.63
CA TYR A 11 -4.71 12.99 -22.42
C TYR A 11 -3.98 11.99 -21.52
N SER A 12 -2.69 11.72 -21.79
CA SER A 12 -1.87 10.84 -20.97
C SER A 12 -1.70 11.37 -19.54
N ALA A 13 -1.45 12.68 -19.37
CA ALA A 13 -1.35 13.30 -18.06
C ALA A 13 -2.67 13.20 -17.26
N THR A 14 -3.81 13.46 -17.91
CA THR A 14 -5.14 13.35 -17.28
C THR A 14 -5.45 11.91 -16.89
N LYS A 15 -5.15 10.95 -17.77
CA LYS A 15 -5.33 9.51 -17.50
C LYS A 15 -4.48 9.05 -16.31
N ASN A 16 -3.19 9.42 -16.28
CA ASN A 16 -2.29 9.08 -15.18
C ASN A 16 -2.77 9.65 -13.83
N GLN A 17 -3.26 10.90 -13.83
CA GLN A 17 -3.81 11.51 -12.62
C GLN A 17 -5.09 10.81 -12.14
N ALA A 18 -5.96 10.39 -13.05
CA ALA A 18 -7.17 9.65 -12.71
C ALA A 18 -6.81 8.28 -12.10
N GLU A 19 -5.94 7.50 -12.77
CA GLU A 19 -5.48 6.19 -12.28
C GLU A 19 -4.80 6.31 -10.91
N SER A 20 -3.93 7.30 -10.72
CA SER A 20 -3.26 7.55 -9.42
C SER A 20 -4.26 7.82 -8.29
N LYS A 21 -5.33 8.60 -8.57
CA LYS A 21 -6.40 8.86 -7.59
C LYS A 21 -7.19 7.60 -7.23
N PHE A 22 -7.47 6.74 -8.20
CA PHE A 22 -8.15 5.47 -7.96
C PHE A 22 -7.29 4.52 -7.11
N VAL A 23 -6.00 4.38 -7.44
CA VAL A 23 -5.05 3.57 -6.66
C VAL A 23 -4.98 4.04 -5.21
N LEU A 24 -4.83 5.35 -4.99
CA LEU A 24 -4.75 5.92 -3.65
C LEU A 24 -6.05 5.67 -2.86
N GLY A 25 -7.21 5.92 -3.48
CA GLY A 25 -8.49 5.68 -2.84
C GLY A 25 -8.73 4.20 -2.48
N ASP A 26 -8.19 3.26 -3.26
CA ASP A 26 -8.29 1.84 -2.94
C ASP A 26 -7.31 1.40 -1.85
N ILE A 27 -6.13 2.03 -1.75
CA ILE A 27 -5.22 1.86 -0.61
C ILE A 27 -5.91 2.34 0.66
N ASP A 28 -6.53 3.51 0.65
CA ASP A 28 -7.24 4.07 1.79
C ASP A 28 -8.38 3.15 2.24
N LYS A 29 -9.18 2.64 1.30
CA LYS A 29 -10.22 1.63 1.60
C LYS A 29 -9.62 0.36 2.19
N ALA A 30 -8.52 -0.14 1.64
CA ALA A 30 -7.88 -1.36 2.13
C ALA A 30 -7.36 -1.19 3.57
N LEU A 31 -6.77 -0.03 3.87
CA LEU A 31 -6.33 0.32 5.23
C LEU A 31 -7.51 0.45 6.20
N ALA A 32 -8.63 1.02 5.75
CA ALA A 32 -9.85 1.13 6.57
C ALA A 32 -10.50 -0.23 6.91
N GLN A 33 -10.18 -1.29 6.17
CA GLN A 33 -10.65 -2.65 6.46
C GLN A 33 -9.79 -3.39 7.48
N LEU A 34 -8.64 -2.84 7.90
CA LEU A 34 -7.81 -3.48 8.93
C LEU A 34 -8.42 -3.21 10.30
N PRO A 35 -8.74 -4.25 11.09
CA PRO A 35 -9.02 -4.07 12.51
C PRO A 35 -7.88 -3.31 13.20
N GLU A 36 -8.22 -2.47 14.17
CA GLU A 36 -7.28 -1.58 14.85
C GLU A 36 -6.06 -2.33 15.41
N GLU A 37 -6.28 -3.55 15.92
CA GLU A 37 -5.21 -4.40 16.45
C GLU A 37 -4.14 -4.77 15.42
N TYR A 38 -4.45 -4.76 14.13
CA TYR A 38 -3.51 -5.00 13.03
C TYR A 38 -3.04 -3.69 12.40
N TYR A 39 -3.93 -2.69 12.32
CA TYR A 39 -3.64 -1.38 11.75
C TYR A 39 -2.52 -0.68 12.53
N VAL A 40 -2.64 -0.58 13.86
CA VAL A 40 -1.69 0.19 14.67
C VAL A 40 -0.25 -0.37 14.56
N PRO A 41 0.02 -1.67 14.78
CA PRO A 41 1.37 -2.21 14.60
C PRO A 41 1.89 -2.09 13.17
N PHE A 42 1.01 -2.25 12.18
CA PHE A 42 1.38 -2.16 10.77
C PHE A 42 1.82 -0.74 10.37
N ILE A 43 1.05 0.28 10.76
CA ILE A 43 1.38 1.67 10.46
C ILE A 43 2.68 2.09 11.14
N ARG A 44 2.87 1.75 12.42
CA ARG A 44 4.15 2.06 13.11
C ARG A 44 5.34 1.38 12.43
N TYR A 45 5.18 0.12 12.02
CA TYR A 45 6.24 -0.54 11.27
C TYR A 45 6.51 0.14 9.92
N PHE A 46 5.46 0.57 9.22
CA PHE A 46 5.56 1.30 7.95
C PHE A 46 6.23 2.68 8.12
N GLU A 47 5.99 3.36 9.25
CA GLU A 47 6.66 4.61 9.64
C GLU A 47 8.15 4.41 10.02
N GLY A 48 8.63 3.17 10.11
CA GLY A 48 10.04 2.85 10.33
C GLY A 48 10.40 2.44 11.76
N TYR A 49 9.41 2.30 12.66
CA TYR A 49 9.67 1.80 14.01
C TYR A 49 10.09 0.32 13.97
N LYS A 50 11.06 -0.04 14.80
CA LYS A 50 11.52 -1.41 14.95
C LYS A 50 10.50 -2.23 15.76
N TYR A 51 10.49 -3.54 15.53
CA TYR A 51 9.56 -4.46 16.22
C TYR A 51 9.59 -4.35 17.75
N HIS A 52 10.77 -4.12 18.35
CA HIS A 52 10.89 -3.97 19.81
C HIS A 52 10.31 -2.63 20.28
N GLU A 53 10.52 -1.53 19.55
CA GLU A 53 9.96 -0.21 19.89
C GLU A 53 8.44 -0.23 19.85
N ILE A 54 7.86 -0.96 18.89
CA ILE A 54 6.41 -1.16 18.79
C ILE A 54 5.89 -2.05 19.92
N ALA A 55 6.63 -3.11 20.28
CA ALA A 55 6.29 -4.00 21.38
C ALA A 55 6.24 -3.23 22.72
N ASP A 56 7.24 -2.38 22.94
CA ASP A 56 7.32 -1.52 24.12
C ASP A 56 6.21 -0.45 24.12
N MET A 57 5.95 0.19 22.97
CA MET A 57 4.90 1.21 22.86
C MET A 57 3.49 0.63 23.12
N LEU A 58 3.23 -0.58 22.63
CA LEU A 58 1.92 -1.23 22.73
C LEU A 58 1.78 -2.14 23.95
N GLN A 59 2.85 -2.34 24.73
CA GLN A 59 2.89 -3.23 25.89
C GLN A 59 2.44 -4.66 25.56
N ILE A 60 2.91 -5.20 24.42
CA ILE A 60 2.61 -6.56 23.97
C ILE A 60 3.90 -7.31 23.59
N PRO A 61 3.90 -8.65 23.57
CA PRO A 61 5.09 -9.41 23.15
C PRO A 61 5.53 -9.07 21.72
N ILE A 62 6.85 -9.02 21.49
CA ILE A 62 7.43 -8.82 20.15
C ILE A 62 6.94 -9.86 19.13
N GLY A 63 6.67 -11.09 19.57
CA GLY A 63 6.06 -12.14 18.75
C GLY A 63 4.65 -11.75 18.26
N THR A 64 3.85 -11.15 19.14
CA THR A 64 2.51 -10.65 18.82
C THR A 64 2.57 -9.49 17.82
N VAL A 65 3.53 -8.58 17.96
CA VAL A 65 3.77 -7.50 16.98
C VAL A 65 4.06 -8.08 15.60
N LYS A 66 5.00 -9.03 15.50
CA LYS A 66 5.35 -9.69 14.23
C LYS A 66 4.15 -10.38 13.59
N THR A 67 3.37 -11.13 14.37
CA THR A 67 2.18 -11.82 13.89
C THR A 67 1.13 -10.82 13.40
N ARG A 68 0.85 -9.75 14.15
CA ARG A 68 -0.12 -8.72 13.76
C ARG A 68 0.27 -8.02 12.46
N ILE A 69 1.54 -7.66 12.29
CA ILE A 69 2.05 -7.08 11.04
C ILE A 69 1.95 -8.07 9.88
N HIS A 70 2.26 -9.34 10.11
CA HIS A 70 2.13 -10.37 9.06
C HIS A 70 0.67 -10.54 8.61
N VAL A 71 -0.26 -10.61 9.56
CA VAL A 71 -1.70 -10.71 9.28
C VAL A 71 -2.19 -9.47 8.53
N ALA A 72 -1.81 -8.26 8.98
CA ALA A 72 -2.11 -7.00 8.30
C ALA A 72 -1.70 -7.03 6.82
N ARG A 73 -0.46 -7.46 6.53
CA ARG A 73 0.05 -7.62 5.15
C ARG A 73 -0.78 -8.61 4.34
N GLY A 74 -1.18 -9.73 4.94
CA GLY A 74 -2.02 -10.73 4.30
C GLY A 74 -3.41 -10.19 3.92
N ILE A 75 -4.01 -9.40 4.81
CA ILE A 75 -5.31 -8.73 4.57
C ILE A 75 -5.16 -7.72 3.43
N LEU A 76 -4.19 -6.80 3.54
CA LEU A 76 -3.96 -5.77 2.52
C LEU A 76 -3.66 -6.38 1.14
N LYS A 77 -2.86 -7.45 1.08
CA LYS A 77 -2.57 -8.15 -0.18
C LYS A 77 -3.83 -8.71 -0.86
N LYS A 78 -4.84 -9.15 -0.08
CA LYS A 78 -6.11 -9.63 -0.65
C LYS A 78 -6.91 -8.48 -1.26
N TYR A 79 -6.96 -7.33 -0.59
CA TYR A 79 -7.66 -6.14 -1.07
C TYR A 79 -6.98 -5.51 -2.29
N LEU A 80 -5.65 -5.47 -2.29
CA LEU A 80 -4.85 -4.83 -3.34
C LEU A 80 -4.40 -5.81 -4.44
N LYS A 81 -4.98 -7.00 -4.50
CA LYS A 81 -4.58 -8.05 -5.46
C LYS A 81 -4.65 -7.58 -6.92
N THR A 82 -5.61 -6.71 -7.25
CA THR A 82 -5.78 -6.13 -8.59
C THR A 82 -4.52 -5.42 -9.07
N TYR A 83 -3.86 -4.65 -8.20
CA TYR A 83 -2.65 -3.88 -8.51
C TYR A 83 -1.38 -4.73 -8.61
N SER A 84 -1.39 -5.95 -8.05
CA SER A 84 -0.20 -6.83 -8.04
C SER A 84 0.16 -7.39 -9.42
N LYS A 85 -0.79 -7.41 -10.37
CA LYS A 85 -0.52 -7.80 -11.77
C LYS A 85 0.11 -6.67 -12.58
N ASP A 86 -0.16 -5.43 -12.23
CA ASP A 86 0.30 -4.26 -13.00
C ASP A 86 1.76 -3.90 -12.64
N ILE A 87 2.15 -4.07 -11.37
CA ILE A 87 3.54 -3.86 -10.92
C ILE A 87 4.51 -4.87 -11.56
N ALA A 88 4.07 -6.13 -11.73
CA ALA A 88 4.92 -7.18 -12.31
C ALA A 88 5.20 -6.98 -13.82
N ILE A 89 4.36 -6.23 -14.54
CA ILE A 89 4.59 -5.91 -15.96
C ILE A 89 5.59 -4.75 -16.09
N ALA A 90 5.61 -3.82 -15.13
CA ALA A 90 6.53 -2.68 -15.12
C ALA A 90 7.98 -3.05 -14.76
N GLU A 91 8.22 -4.17 -14.07
CA GLU A 91 9.58 -4.70 -13.80
C GLU A 91 10.11 -5.61 -14.91
N MET A 92 9.27 -5.99 -15.89
CA MET A 92 9.63 -6.90 -17.00
C MET A 92 9.69 -6.21 -18.37
N ALA A 93 9.54 -4.88 -18.43
CA ALA A 93 9.64 -4.05 -19.63
C ALA A 93 10.81 -3.07 -19.50
#